data_AF-A0A368FL66-F1
#
_entry.id   AF-A0A368FL66-F1
#
_cell.length_a   1.000
_cell.length_b   1.000
_cell.length_c   1.000
_cell.angle_alpha   90.00
_cell.angle_beta   90.00
_cell.angle_gamma   90.00
#
_symmetry.space_group_name_H-M   'P 1'
#
loop_
_entity.id
_entity.type
_entity.pdbx_description
1 polymer ?
#
loop_
_entity_poly.entity_id
_entity_poly.type
_entity_poly.pdbx_seq_one_letter_code
_entity_poly.pdbx_strand_id
1 'polypeptide(L)'
;MGIDINHKHDRKVRRTAPKSEDPYLRILAKLYTFLARRTGEKFNHIIMKRLFMSRRFRAPLSIARISRMLKKKGNADKIVVTCATVTDDARLYEVPKFTLAALKVTESARARILKAGGEVITFDQLALRAPKGENTLLIQVSFAISFS
;
A
#
# COMPACT_ATOMS: atom_id res chain seq x y z
N MET A 1 9.96 -9.61 47.72
CA MET A 1 10.06 -10.80 46.85
C MET A 1 10.45 -10.34 45.46
N GLY A 2 11.62 -10.74 44.95
CA GLY A 2 11.98 -10.49 43.55
C GLY A 2 11.28 -11.52 42.66
N ILE A 3 10.61 -11.07 41.60
CA ILE A 3 9.99 -11.97 40.63
C ILE A 3 11.06 -12.30 39.57
N ASP A 4 11.38 -13.59 39.42
CA ASP A 4 12.29 -14.06 38.37
C ASP A 4 11.56 -14.07 37.02
N ILE A 5 11.63 -12.94 36.32
CA ILE A 5 11.01 -12.75 35.00
C ILE A 5 12.11 -12.62 33.96
N ASN A 6 11.99 -13.35 32.86
CA ASN A 6 12.91 -13.26 31.73
C ASN A 6 12.62 -12.01 30.87
N HIS A 7 13.39 -10.96 31.08
CA HIS A 7 13.23 -9.67 30.39
C HIS A 7 13.82 -9.62 28.95
N LYS A 8 14.37 -10.73 28.43
CA LYS A 8 15.13 -10.75 27.16
C LYS A 8 14.31 -10.31 25.94
N HIS A 9 13.00 -10.53 25.95
CA HIS A 9 12.12 -10.30 24.78
C HIS A 9 11.08 -9.20 25.00
N ASP A 10 11.17 -8.43 26.08
CA ASP A 10 10.19 -7.39 26.40
C ASP A 10 10.21 -6.26 25.37
N ARG A 11 11.41 -5.94 24.86
CA ARG A 11 11.58 -4.96 23.80
C ARG A 11 11.23 -5.57 22.43
N LYS A 12 10.01 -5.31 21.96
CA LYS A 12 9.59 -5.65 20.61
C LYS A 12 10.19 -4.70 19.57
N VAL A 13 11.03 -5.21 18.68
CA VAL A 13 11.64 -4.43 17.58
C VAL A 13 10.62 -4.25 16.46
N ARG A 14 9.89 -3.13 16.50
CA ARG A 14 8.94 -2.73 15.46
C ARG A 14 8.96 -1.22 15.26
N ARG A 15 8.62 -0.78 14.05
CA ARG A 15 8.49 0.66 13.77
C ARG A 15 7.13 1.16 14.26
N THR A 16 7.17 2.21 15.07
CA THR A 16 6.00 2.93 15.58
C THR A 16 5.69 4.19 14.78
N ALA A 17 6.68 4.69 14.01
CA ALA A 17 6.58 5.88 13.17
C ALA A 17 7.47 5.71 11.92
N PRO A 18 7.23 6.47 10.84
CA PRO A 18 8.14 6.49 9.70
C PRO A 18 9.47 7.12 10.13
N LYS A 19 10.59 6.49 9.75
CA LYS A 19 11.94 7.05 9.98
C LYS A 19 12.25 8.28 9.09
N SER A 20 11.47 8.48 8.03
CA SER A 20 11.68 9.58 7.08
C SER A 20 11.29 10.93 7.70
N GLU A 21 12.04 11.98 7.38
CA GLU A 21 11.72 13.38 7.71
C GLU A 21 10.78 14.05 6.68
N ASP A 22 10.44 13.35 5.59
CA ASP A 22 9.52 13.84 4.55
C ASP A 22 8.16 14.27 5.15
N PRO A 23 7.78 15.57 5.04
CA PRO A 23 6.56 16.09 5.64
C PRO A 23 5.30 15.45 5.05
N TYR A 24 5.27 15.15 3.76
CA TYR A 24 4.09 14.56 3.10
C TYR A 24 3.83 13.14 3.62
N LEU A 25 4.90 12.35 3.77
CA LEU A 25 4.79 11.01 4.35
C LEU A 25 4.33 11.05 5.81
N ARG A 26 4.79 12.04 6.59
CA ARG A 26 4.38 12.22 7.99
C ARG A 26 2.91 12.60 8.12
N ILE A 27 2.41 13.45 7.23
CA ILE A 27 0.98 13.83 7.22
C ILE A 27 0.12 12.62 6.88
N LEU A 28 0.45 11.85 5.85
CA LEU A 28 -0.24 10.59 5.53
C LEU A 28 -0.18 9.59 6.69
N ALA A 29 0.98 9.45 7.31
CA ALA A 29 1.17 8.58 8.46
C ALA A 29 0.27 8.97 9.63
N LYS A 30 0.12 10.27 9.93
CA LYS A 30 -0.79 10.77 10.96
C LYS A 30 -2.25 10.47 10.60
N LEU A 31 -2.66 10.73 9.36
CA LEU A 31 -4.00 10.45 8.86
C LEU A 31 -4.36 8.96 9.02
N TYR A 32 -3.52 8.05 8.54
CA TYR A 32 -3.80 6.61 8.65
C TYR A 32 -3.65 6.08 10.08
N THR A 33 -2.86 6.72 10.93
CA THR A 33 -2.80 6.41 12.37
C THR A 33 -4.12 6.78 13.05
N PHE A 34 -4.70 7.93 12.70
CA PHE A 34 -6.01 8.35 13.19
C PHE A 34 -7.10 7.40 12.70
N LEU A 35 -7.15 7.12 11.39
CA LEU A 35 -8.13 6.19 10.82
C LEU A 35 -8.01 4.80 11.46
N ALA A 36 -6.81 4.22 11.53
CA ALA A 36 -6.62 2.89 12.11
C ALA A 36 -7.11 2.80 13.56
N ARG A 37 -6.91 3.86 14.36
CA ARG A 37 -7.40 3.91 15.74
C ARG A 37 -8.91 4.06 15.85
N ARG A 38 -9.54 4.83 14.95
CA ARG A 38 -10.97 5.18 15.04
C ARG A 38 -11.89 4.21 14.31
N THR A 39 -11.46 3.61 13.20
CA THR A 39 -12.30 2.70 12.42
C THR A 39 -12.21 1.25 12.90
N GLY A 40 -11.10 0.82 13.51
CA GLY A 40 -10.88 -0.57 13.90
C GLY A 40 -10.61 -1.54 12.72
N GLU A 41 -10.75 -1.08 11.48
CA GLU A 41 -10.52 -1.89 10.28
C GLU A 41 -9.07 -2.35 10.09
N LYS A 42 -8.91 -3.63 9.72
CA LYS A 42 -7.58 -4.24 9.47
C LYS A 42 -6.85 -3.57 8.31
N PHE A 43 -7.59 -3.10 7.30
CA PHE A 43 -7.03 -2.42 6.13
C PHE A 43 -6.18 -1.20 6.53
N ASN A 44 -6.74 -0.30 7.34
CA ASN A 44 -6.07 0.92 7.78
C ASN A 44 -4.82 0.62 8.63
N HIS A 45 -4.89 -0.40 9.50
CA HIS A 45 -3.73 -0.87 10.24
C HIS A 45 -2.60 -1.37 9.32
N ILE A 46 -2.95 -2.06 8.23
CA ILE A 46 -1.96 -2.56 7.26
C ILE A 46 -1.32 -1.40 6.49
N ILE A 47 -2.12 -0.44 6.00
CA ILE A 47 -1.60 0.76 5.31
C ILE A 47 -0.67 1.56 6.22
N MET A 48 -1.09 1.84 7.46
CA MET A 48 -0.26 2.53 8.46
C MET A 48 1.09 1.83 8.65
N LYS A 49 1.09 0.52 8.91
CA LYS A 49 2.32 -0.28 9.08
C LYS A 49 3.23 -0.17 7.84
N ARG A 50 2.65 -0.16 6.64
CA ARG A 50 3.41 -0.07 5.38
C ARG A 50 4.01 1.31 5.14
N LEU A 51 3.32 2.38 5.51
CA LEU A 51 3.88 3.73 5.43
C LEU A 51 5.13 3.88 6.32
N PHE A 52 5.22 3.12 7.42
CA PHE A 52 6.39 3.13 8.32
C PHE A 52 7.57 2.31 7.79
N MET A 53 7.34 1.40 6.83
CA MET A 53 8.38 0.51 6.31
C MET A 53 9.48 1.27 5.56
N SER A 54 10.70 0.72 5.60
CA SER A 54 11.80 1.25 4.80
C SER A 54 11.54 1.03 3.31
N ARG A 55 12.25 1.76 2.46
CA ARG A 55 12.15 1.61 1.00
C ARG A 55 12.46 0.19 0.53
N ARG A 56 13.40 -0.51 1.19
CA ARG A 56 13.78 -1.90 0.85
C ARG A 56 12.60 -2.87 0.92
N PHE A 57 11.68 -2.68 1.88
CA PHE A 57 10.48 -3.50 2.03
C PHE A 57 9.28 -3.02 1.18
N ARG A 58 9.50 -1.98 0.36
CA ARG A 58 8.51 -1.41 -0.57
C ARG A 58 9.05 -1.47 -1.99
N ALA A 59 9.32 -2.70 -2.45
CA ALA A 59 9.80 -2.96 -3.79
C ALA A 59 8.82 -2.44 -4.86
N PRO A 60 9.31 -1.89 -5.98
CA PRO A 60 8.47 -1.33 -7.03
C PRO A 60 7.58 -2.40 -7.68
N LEU A 61 6.35 -2.01 -8.02
CA LEU A 61 5.34 -2.88 -8.60
C LEU A 61 5.16 -2.55 -10.09
N SER A 62 5.15 -3.56 -10.97
CA SER A 62 4.90 -3.35 -12.39
C SER A 62 3.41 -3.40 -12.74
N ILE A 63 2.99 -2.63 -13.75
CA ILE A 63 1.60 -2.65 -14.25
C ILE A 63 1.17 -4.07 -14.69
N ALA A 64 2.07 -4.85 -15.29
CA ALA A 64 1.79 -6.24 -15.68
C ALA A 64 1.41 -7.13 -14.48
N ARG A 65 1.98 -6.88 -13.29
CA ARG A 65 1.58 -7.61 -12.09
C ARG A 65 0.20 -7.17 -11.60
N ILE A 66 -0.13 -5.89 -11.69
CA ILE A 66 -1.46 -5.36 -11.36
C ILE A 66 -2.53 -5.98 -12.27
N SER A 67 -2.30 -5.94 -13.59
CA SER A 67 -3.21 -6.53 -14.58
C SER A 67 -3.48 -8.02 -14.31
N ARG A 68 -2.44 -8.80 -13.96
CA ARG A 68 -2.61 -10.21 -13.57
C ARG A 68 -3.45 -10.41 -12.30
N MET A 69 -3.40 -9.49 -11.34
CA MET A 69 -4.21 -9.60 -10.12
C MET A 69 -5.66 -9.19 -10.34
N LEU A 70 -5.90 -8.23 -11.25
CA LEU A 70 -7.24 -7.81 -11.66
C LEU A 70 -7.96 -8.89 -12.47
N LYS A 71 -7.24 -9.65 -13.31
CA LYS A 71 -7.80 -10.79 -14.06
C LYS A 71 -8.32 -11.94 -13.17
N LYS A 72 -7.99 -11.96 -11.88
CA LYS A 72 -8.53 -12.96 -10.95
C LYS A 72 -10.02 -12.68 -10.69
N LYS A 73 -10.83 -13.74 -10.59
CA LYS A 73 -12.28 -13.65 -10.37
C LYS A 73 -12.59 -12.78 -9.13
N GLY A 74 -13.53 -11.83 -9.29
CA GLY A 74 -14.03 -10.97 -8.21
C GLY A 74 -13.18 -9.73 -7.89
N ASN A 75 -12.21 -9.35 -8.74
CA ASN A 75 -11.34 -8.20 -8.52
C ASN A 75 -11.44 -7.09 -9.58
N ALA A 76 -12.30 -7.24 -10.58
CA ALA A 76 -12.38 -6.31 -11.72
C ALA A 76 -12.74 -4.88 -11.29
N ASP A 77 -13.67 -4.73 -10.36
CA ASP A 77 -14.22 -3.43 -9.96
C ASP A 77 -13.54 -2.83 -8.71
N LYS A 78 -12.46 -3.44 -8.23
CA LYS A 78 -11.79 -3.01 -7.00
C LYS A 78 -10.76 -1.92 -7.26
N ILE A 79 -10.65 -0.97 -6.33
CA ILE A 79 -9.60 0.04 -6.33
C ILE A 79 -8.28 -0.62 -5.95
N VAL A 80 -7.28 -0.54 -6.82
CA VAL A 80 -5.96 -1.13 -6.57
C VAL A 80 -5.17 -0.20 -5.65
N VAL A 81 -4.69 -0.72 -4.51
CA VAL A 81 -3.94 0.06 -3.52
C VAL A 81 -2.54 -0.49 -3.35
N THR A 82 -1.53 0.36 -3.54
CA THR A 82 -0.11 -0.01 -3.45
C THR A 82 0.72 1.05 -2.72
N CYS A 83 1.40 0.69 -1.63
CA CYS A 83 2.29 1.61 -0.89
C CYS A 83 3.72 1.70 -1.46
N ALA A 84 3.93 1.23 -2.69
CA ALA A 84 5.21 1.18 -3.38
C ALA A 84 5.16 2.01 -4.68
N THR A 85 6.32 2.21 -5.30
CA THR A 85 6.40 2.88 -6.60
C THR A 85 5.81 1.99 -7.68
N VAL A 86 4.90 2.52 -8.49
CA VAL A 86 4.37 1.81 -9.65
C VAL A 86 5.20 2.16 -10.88
N THR A 87 5.63 1.12 -11.59
CA THR A 87 6.53 1.16 -12.73
C THR A 87 5.87 0.59 -13.97
N ASP A 88 6.27 1.10 -15.13
CA ASP A 88 5.78 0.61 -16.40
C ASP A 88 6.43 -0.72 -16.80
N ASP A 89 5.72 -1.48 -17.62
CA ASP A 89 6.19 -2.71 -18.24
C ASP A 89 5.86 -2.65 -19.73
N ALA A 90 6.89 -2.42 -20.56
CA ALA A 90 6.74 -2.26 -22.00
C ALA A 90 6.17 -3.51 -22.70
N ARG A 91 6.27 -4.68 -22.07
CA ARG A 91 5.79 -5.97 -22.62
C ARG A 91 4.27 -6.12 -22.55
N LEU A 92 3.61 -5.30 -21.73
CA LEU A 92 2.16 -5.29 -21.64
C LEU A 92 1.59 -4.35 -22.70
N TYR A 93 0.96 -4.93 -23.73
CA TYR A 93 0.35 -4.18 -24.82
C TYR A 93 -1.00 -3.56 -24.42
N GLU A 94 -1.83 -4.33 -23.72
CA GLU A 94 -3.16 -3.89 -23.28
C GLU A 94 -3.20 -3.70 -21.76
N VAL A 95 -3.48 -2.46 -21.36
CA VAL A 95 -3.68 -2.09 -19.95
C VAL A 95 -5.18 -2.08 -19.68
N PRO A 96 -5.70 -2.87 -18.73
CA PRO A 96 -7.11 -2.81 -18.36
C PRO A 96 -7.43 -1.46 -17.72
N LYS A 97 -8.71 -1.06 -17.76
CA LYS A 97 -9.19 0.10 -17.01
C LYS A 97 -9.26 -0.22 -15.51
N PHE A 98 -8.57 0.56 -14.68
CA PHE A 98 -8.65 0.46 -13.22
C PHE A 98 -8.30 1.78 -12.53
N THR A 99 -8.71 1.91 -11.26
CA THR A 99 -8.33 3.01 -10.37
C THR A 99 -7.15 2.56 -9.50
N LEU A 100 -6.08 3.34 -9.49
CA LEU A 100 -4.84 3.06 -8.75
C LEU A 100 -4.58 4.09 -7.65
N ALA A 101 -4.48 3.64 -6.41
CA ALA A 101 -3.95 4.42 -5.30
C ALA A 101 -2.48 4.06 -5.02
N ALA A 102 -1.57 5.03 -5.20
CA ALA A 102 -0.14 4.81 -4.96
C ALA A 102 0.56 6.05 -4.38
N LEU A 103 1.75 5.83 -3.79
CA LEU A 103 2.60 6.94 -3.32
C LEU A 103 3.31 7.64 -4.48
N LYS A 104 3.84 6.84 -5.41
CA LYS A 104 4.60 7.31 -6.58
C LYS A 104 4.26 6.43 -7.77
N VAL A 105 4.07 7.05 -8.93
CA VAL A 105 3.83 6.38 -10.20
C VAL A 105 4.81 6.99 -11.20
N THR A 106 5.50 6.16 -11.99
CA THR A 106 6.35 6.67 -13.07
C THR A 106 5.50 7.37 -14.13
N GLU A 107 6.05 8.37 -14.79
CA GLU A 107 5.32 9.15 -15.80
C GLU A 107 4.80 8.27 -16.95
N SER A 108 5.64 7.34 -17.43
CA SER A 108 5.27 6.34 -18.43
C SER A 108 4.09 5.47 -18.00
N ALA A 109 4.09 5.00 -16.74
CA ALA A 109 3.01 4.20 -16.19
C ALA A 109 1.73 5.02 -16.05
N ARG A 110 1.85 6.27 -15.58
CA ARG A 110 0.72 7.19 -15.43
C ARG A 110 0.05 7.48 -16.78
N ALA A 111 0.83 7.77 -17.81
CA ALA A 111 0.33 8.02 -19.16
C ALA A 111 -0.44 6.83 -19.73
N ARG A 112 0.08 5.60 -19.55
CA ARG A 112 -0.59 4.38 -20.02
C ARG A 112 -1.90 4.08 -19.27
N ILE A 113 -1.93 4.28 -17.95
CA ILE A 113 -3.14 4.10 -17.15
C ILE A 113 -4.22 5.10 -17.58
N LEU A 114 -3.86 6.38 -17.74
CA LEU A 114 -4.79 7.41 -18.20
C LEU A 114 -5.27 7.15 -19.63
N LYS A 115 -4.40 6.69 -20.53
CA LYS A 115 -4.77 6.31 -21.90
C LYS A 115 -5.77 5.16 -21.95
N ALA A 116 -5.69 4.21 -21.01
CA ALA A 116 -6.68 3.14 -20.85
C ALA A 116 -8.00 3.59 -20.20
N GLY A 117 -8.15 4.90 -19.89
CA GLY A 117 -9.31 5.45 -19.19
C GLY A 117 -9.35 5.11 -17.70
N GLY A 118 -8.21 4.69 -17.12
CA GLY A 118 -8.05 4.49 -15.68
C GLY A 118 -7.78 5.79 -14.94
N GLU A 119 -7.75 5.71 -13.62
CA GLU A 119 -7.53 6.88 -12.74
C GLU A 119 -6.38 6.60 -11.77
N VAL A 120 -5.55 7.61 -11.51
CA VAL A 120 -4.47 7.52 -10.50
C VAL A 120 -4.80 8.49 -9.37
N ILE A 121 -5.09 7.94 -8.20
CA ILE A 121 -5.47 8.66 -6.99
C ILE A 121 -4.37 8.62 -5.94
N THR A 122 -4.38 9.61 -5.05
CA THR A 122 -3.51 9.65 -3.88
C THR A 122 -4.17 8.99 -2.66
N PHE A 123 -3.39 8.75 -1.62
CA PHE A 123 -3.87 8.08 -0.41
C PHE A 123 -4.82 8.94 0.45
N ASP A 124 -4.68 10.26 0.41
CA ASP A 124 -5.64 11.21 0.99
C ASP A 124 -7.00 11.15 0.26
N GLN A 125 -7.00 11.12 -1.08
CA GLN A 125 -8.22 10.92 -1.87
C GLN A 125 -8.85 9.54 -1.61
N LEU A 126 -8.02 8.50 -1.48
CA LEU A 126 -8.50 7.16 -1.12
C LEU A 126 -9.19 7.17 0.26
N ALA A 127 -8.62 7.87 1.24
CA ALA A 127 -9.20 7.97 2.58
C ALA A 127 -10.58 8.65 2.57
N LEU A 128 -10.80 9.61 1.66
CA LEU A 128 -12.11 10.25 1.48
C LEU A 128 -13.12 9.31 0.78
N ARG A 129 -12.69 8.58 -0.26
CA ARG A 129 -13.58 7.68 -1.01
C ARG A 129 -13.94 6.40 -0.25
N ALA A 130 -12.96 5.80 0.41
CA ALA A 130 -13.08 4.50 1.07
C ALA A 130 -12.35 4.51 2.42
N PRO A 131 -12.86 5.23 3.44
CA PRO A 131 -12.21 5.36 4.75
C PRO A 131 -12.06 4.01 5.48
N LYS A 132 -12.91 3.02 5.17
CA LYS A 132 -12.84 1.66 5.69
C LYS A 132 -12.06 0.68 4.81
N GLY A 133 -11.68 1.08 3.59
CA GLY A 133 -11.03 0.20 2.61
C GLY A 133 -11.99 -0.73 1.86
N GLU A 134 -13.28 -0.39 1.80
CA GLU A 134 -14.28 -1.12 1.04
C GLU A 134 -13.91 -1.18 -0.45
N ASN A 135 -14.15 -2.32 -1.09
CA ASN A 135 -13.83 -2.57 -2.50
C ASN A 135 -12.37 -2.26 -2.89
N THR A 136 -11.43 -2.40 -1.97
CA THR A 136 -10.00 -2.22 -2.27
C THR A 136 -9.29 -3.56 -2.50
N LEU A 137 -8.35 -3.55 -3.44
CA LEU A 137 -7.40 -4.63 -3.67
C LEU A 137 -6.00 -4.15 -3.28
N LEU A 138 -5.56 -4.58 -2.11
CA LEU A 138 -4.25 -4.27 -1.59
C LEU A 138 -3.18 -5.18 -2.22
N ILE A 139 -2.33 -4.64 -3.09
CA ILE A 139 -1.28 -5.42 -3.76
C ILE A 139 0.06 -5.26 -3.04
N GLN A 140 0.80 -6.35 -2.95
CA GLN A 140 2.19 -6.38 -2.52
C GLN A 140 3.08 -7.03 -3.56
N VAL A 141 4.28 -6.49 -3.69
CA VAL A 141 5.39 -7.24 -4.25
C VAL A 141 5.85 -8.17 -3.13
N SER A 142 5.66 -9.47 -3.32
CA SER A 142 6.25 -10.48 -2.44
C SER A 142 7.77 -10.31 -2.50
N PHE A 143 8.36 -9.87 -1.39
CA PHE A 143 9.62 -10.44 -0.96
C PHE A 143 9.20 -11.69 -0.19
N ALA A 144 9.56 -12.87 -0.67
CA ALA A 144 9.22 -14.13 -0.02
C ALA A 144 9.70 -14.07 1.43
N ILE A 145 8.76 -13.88 2.35
CA ILE A 145 8.89 -14.36 3.71
C ILE A 145 7.74 -15.35 3.81
N SER A 146 8.08 -16.60 3.55
CA SER A 146 7.22 -17.75 3.81
C SER A 146 6.72 -17.62 5.25
N PHE A 147 5.41 -17.48 5.41
CA PHE A 147 4.75 -17.69 6.69
C PHE A 147 3.85 -18.89 6.50
N SER A 148 4.25 -19.98 7.14
CA SER A 148 3.43 -21.14 7.46
C SER A 148 2.25 -20.74 8.35
#